data_AF-A0A556U9C4-F1
#
_entry.id   AF-A0A556U9C4-F1
#
_cell.length_a   1.000
_cell.length_b   1.000
_cell.length_c   1.000
_cell.angle_alpha   90.00
_cell.angle_beta   90.00
_cell.angle_gamma   90.00
#
_symmetry.space_group_name_H-M   'P 1'
#
loop_
_entity.id
_entity.type
_entity.pdbx_description
1 polymer ?
#
loop_
_entity_poly.entity_id
_entity_poly.type
_entity_poly.pdbx_seq_one_letter_code
_entity_poly.pdbx_strand_id
1 'polypeptide(L)'
;MRTLFVELLRAEKPLVLHNGLIDLVFLYQSFYAQLPEKLGTFTTDLAQMFPAGIYDTKYATEYELRFTASYLEYAYKKCKLDNGRSFETSQDGPHVFLEFCKYTGRLQSYVDYRPCTDSHDRDKSLNICVQFSAYGWCPSGARCLMSHDTDLIIRQDEQSKEDKRKKRKRRKKKKEMKQEEEEVEDGMPQDKKAHMEDMGEEKEKRKEEQVEVNGEGSSAEPQSECAKNQCSDPQTHDVRNPAHESSEKKVEGGTHRAGFDAFMTGYVFAYASIQNADGTLPACTNKLYLSGKSVPLHVAKSTFSKSSRAHVTKMEQVWRTRLPKADMELEGNVVL
;
A
#
# COMPACT_ATOMS: atom_id res chain seq x y z
N MET A 1 6.28 12.73 23.27
CA MET A 1 6.40 12.49 21.81
C MET A 1 7.84 12.34 21.33
N ARG A 2 8.75 13.32 21.50
CA ARG A 2 10.16 13.16 21.06
C ARG A 2 10.88 11.96 21.69
N THR A 3 10.67 11.72 23.00
CA THR A 3 11.21 10.53 23.68
C THR A 3 10.69 9.24 23.07
N LEU A 4 9.39 9.17 22.75
CA LEU A 4 8.79 8.01 22.09
C LEU A 4 9.42 7.75 20.72
N PHE A 5 9.69 8.80 19.95
CA PHE A 5 10.37 8.66 18.66
C PHE A 5 11.80 8.12 18.83
N VAL A 6 12.52 8.56 19.87
CA VAL A 6 13.84 8.00 20.20
C VAL A 6 13.75 6.53 20.59
N GLU A 7 12.76 6.13 21.39
CA GLU A 7 12.55 4.70 21.72
C GLU A 7 12.23 3.87 20.47
N LEU A 8 11.46 4.43 19.53
CA LEU A 8 11.18 3.80 18.25
C LEU A 8 12.47 3.57 17.42
N LEU A 9 13.42 4.51 17.45
CA LEU A 9 14.74 4.32 16.81
C LEU A 9 15.59 3.27 17.54
N ARG A 10 15.54 3.25 18.87
CA ARG A 10 16.28 2.28 19.71
C ARG A 10 15.77 0.85 19.57
N ALA A 11 14.51 0.67 19.19
CA ALA A 11 13.92 -0.65 19.04
C ALA A 11 14.57 -1.47 17.90
N GLU A 12 15.22 -0.80 16.94
CA GLU A 12 15.87 -1.42 15.77
C GLU A 12 14.94 -2.41 15.03
N LYS A 13 13.63 -2.15 15.07
CA LYS A 13 12.61 -2.94 14.37
C LYS A 13 12.27 -2.34 13.01
N PRO A 14 11.79 -3.16 12.05
CA PRO A 14 11.26 -2.65 10.80
C PRO A 14 10.21 -1.56 11.03
N LEU A 15 10.32 -0.45 10.29
CA LEU A 15 9.30 0.58 10.30
C LEU A 15 8.32 0.32 9.16
N VAL A 16 7.05 0.06 9.48
CA VAL A 16 6.00 -0.24 8.51
C VAL A 16 5.03 0.93 8.43
N LEU A 17 4.75 1.38 7.21
CA LEU A 17 3.88 2.50 6.89
C LEU A 17 2.96 2.15 5.72
N HIS A 18 1.96 2.99 5.45
CA HIS A 18 1.12 2.89 4.27
C HIS A 18 1.09 4.23 3.55
N ASN A 19 1.70 4.32 2.37
CA ASN A 19 1.91 5.58 1.64
C ASN A 19 2.72 6.60 2.48
N GLY A 20 3.79 6.12 3.10
CA GLY A 20 4.38 6.71 4.31
C GLY A 20 5.35 7.88 4.10
N LEU A 21 5.53 8.38 2.87
CA LEU A 21 6.52 9.43 2.60
C LEU A 21 6.26 10.68 3.44
N ILE A 22 5.01 11.16 3.46
CA ILE A 22 4.63 12.38 4.19
C ILE A 22 4.74 12.13 5.70
N ASP A 23 4.40 10.94 6.17
CA ASP A 23 4.57 10.55 7.58
C ASP A 23 6.03 10.63 7.99
N LEU A 24 6.95 10.10 7.18
CA LEU A 24 8.39 10.16 7.44
C LEU A 24 8.93 11.59 7.46
N VAL A 25 8.50 12.41 6.50
CA VAL A 25 8.87 13.84 6.45
C VAL A 25 8.39 14.56 7.73
N PHE A 26 7.16 14.29 8.16
CA PHE A 26 6.59 14.87 9.37
C PHE A 26 7.27 14.37 10.64
N LEU A 27 7.49 13.06 10.77
CA LEU A 27 8.21 12.45 11.90
C LEU A 27 9.62 13.04 12.02
N TYR A 28 10.29 13.21 10.89
CA TYR A 28 11.61 13.82 10.82
C TYR A 28 11.56 15.28 11.31
N GLN A 29 10.74 16.14 10.67
CA GLN A 29 10.67 17.57 10.97
C GLN A 29 10.22 17.86 12.41
N SER A 30 9.22 17.13 12.88
CA SER A 30 8.54 17.43 14.15
C SER A 30 9.29 16.85 15.35
N PHE A 31 9.85 15.65 15.21
CA PHE A 31 10.36 14.88 16.35
C PHE A 31 11.86 14.56 16.27
N TYR A 32 12.46 14.63 15.08
CA TYR A 32 13.87 14.33 14.88
C TYR A 32 14.72 15.59 14.70
N ALA A 33 14.73 16.23 13.54
CA ALA A 33 15.57 17.38 13.23
C ALA A 33 14.95 18.23 12.12
N GLN A 34 15.50 19.42 11.86
CA GLN A 34 15.11 20.20 10.69
C GLN A 34 15.36 19.40 9.41
N LEU A 35 14.36 19.36 8.52
CA LEU A 35 14.46 18.63 7.25
C LEU A 35 15.69 19.08 6.44
N PRO A 36 16.48 18.14 5.89
CA PRO A 36 17.57 18.47 5.01
C PRO A 36 17.08 19.12 3.71
N GLU A 37 17.84 20.07 3.18
CA GLU A 37 17.53 20.75 1.91
C GLU A 37 17.58 19.79 0.69
N LYS A 38 18.32 18.69 0.81
CA LYS A 38 18.54 17.71 -0.25
C LYS A 38 17.86 16.38 0.08
N LEU A 39 17.08 15.86 -0.87
CA LEU A 39 16.45 14.54 -0.77
C LEU A 39 17.47 13.41 -0.51
N GLY A 40 18.66 13.50 -1.11
CA GLY A 40 19.74 12.52 -0.90
C GLY A 40 20.23 12.47 0.56
N THR A 41 20.27 13.62 1.25
CA THR A 41 20.62 13.65 2.68
C THR A 41 19.49 13.08 3.51
N PHE A 42 18.23 13.43 3.21
CA PHE A 42 17.07 12.88 3.91
C PHE A 42 16.99 11.34 3.81
N THR A 43 17.16 10.79 2.62
CA THR A 43 17.15 9.33 2.39
C THR A 43 18.35 8.62 3.03
N THR A 44 19.54 9.23 3.02
CA THR A 44 20.69 8.72 3.76
C THR A 44 20.42 8.69 5.27
N ASP A 45 19.86 9.77 5.83
CA ASP A 45 19.53 9.86 7.26
C ASP A 45 18.49 8.79 7.64
N LEU A 46 17.41 8.65 6.85
CA LEU A 46 16.39 7.62 7.07
C LEU A 46 16.95 6.19 7.03
N ALA A 47 17.82 5.89 6.06
CA ALA A 47 18.45 4.58 5.94
C ALA A 47 19.29 4.21 7.18
N GLN A 48 19.90 5.22 7.82
CA GLN A 48 20.65 5.03 9.06
C GLN A 48 19.75 4.97 10.30
N MET A 49 18.63 5.69 10.30
CA MET A 49 17.65 5.67 11.40
C MET A 49 16.97 4.31 11.55
N PHE A 50 16.70 3.61 10.44
CA PHE A 50 15.92 2.37 10.41
C PHE A 50 16.72 1.22 9.79
N PRO A 51 17.70 0.64 10.51
CA PRO A 51 18.59 -0.39 9.96
C PRO A 51 17.87 -1.69 9.57
N ALA A 52 16.75 -2.02 10.22
CA ALA A 52 15.90 -3.16 9.87
C ALA A 52 15.00 -2.90 8.64
N GLY A 53 15.10 -1.72 8.04
CA GLY A 53 14.40 -1.33 6.83
C GLY A 53 13.07 -0.63 7.08
N ILE A 54 12.63 0.08 6.04
CA ILE A 54 11.34 0.76 5.98
C ILE A 54 10.48 0.06 4.93
N TYR A 55 9.22 -0.21 5.25
CA TYR A 55 8.28 -0.92 4.39
C TYR A 55 7.04 -0.06 4.14
N ASP A 56 6.73 0.18 2.88
CA ASP A 56 5.51 0.85 2.46
C ASP A 56 4.51 -0.18 1.91
N THR A 57 3.47 -0.46 2.70
CA THR A 57 2.45 -1.45 2.36
C THR A 57 1.62 -1.07 1.14
N LYS A 58 1.55 0.23 0.78
CA LYS A 58 0.93 0.63 -0.48
C LYS A 58 1.76 0.18 -1.68
N TYR A 59 3.09 0.27 -1.58
CA TYR A 59 3.98 -0.27 -2.58
C TYR A 59 3.88 -1.80 -2.66
N ALA A 60 3.92 -2.49 -1.52
CA ALA A 60 3.82 -3.95 -1.46
C ALA A 60 2.54 -4.46 -2.12
N THR A 61 1.39 -3.86 -1.80
CA THR A 61 0.09 -4.27 -2.34
C THR A 61 -0.04 -4.03 -3.85
N GLU A 62 0.51 -2.93 -4.36
CA GLU A 62 0.41 -2.58 -5.78
C GLU A 62 1.41 -3.33 -6.67
N TYR A 63 2.66 -3.47 -6.22
CA TYR A 63 3.76 -4.00 -7.04
C TYR A 63 4.10 -5.46 -6.77
N GLU A 64 3.93 -5.94 -5.53
CA GLU A 64 4.24 -7.33 -5.16
C GLU A 64 2.98 -8.18 -5.21
N LEU A 65 1.94 -7.81 -4.47
CA LEU A 65 0.68 -8.55 -4.41
C LEU A 65 -0.25 -8.30 -5.61
N ARG A 66 0.01 -7.25 -6.40
CA ARG A 66 -0.74 -6.90 -7.63
C ARG A 66 -2.25 -6.78 -7.40
N PHE A 67 -2.62 -6.14 -6.29
CA PHE A 67 -4.01 -5.80 -5.98
C PHE A 67 -4.58 -4.82 -7.01
N THR A 68 -5.91 -4.78 -7.15
CA THR A 68 -6.56 -3.87 -8.11
C THR A 68 -6.57 -2.43 -7.61
N ALA A 69 -6.78 -2.26 -6.30
CA ALA A 69 -6.67 -1.01 -5.59
C ALA A 69 -5.71 -1.18 -4.39
N SER A 70 -5.13 -0.08 -3.94
CA SER A 70 -4.07 -0.07 -2.91
C SER A 70 -4.34 0.88 -1.76
N TYR A 71 -5.58 1.36 -1.57
CA TYR A 71 -5.96 2.09 -0.36
C TYR A 71 -6.06 1.12 0.83
N LEU A 72 -5.73 1.62 2.03
CA LEU A 72 -5.47 0.78 3.21
C LEU A 72 -6.61 -0.19 3.54
N GLU A 73 -7.86 0.27 3.52
CA GLU A 73 -9.02 -0.58 3.84
C GLU A 73 -9.18 -1.73 2.83
N TYR A 74 -9.04 -1.45 1.53
CA TYR A 74 -9.07 -2.48 0.49
C TYR A 74 -7.96 -3.49 0.69
N ALA A 75 -6.73 -3.02 0.87
CA ALA A 75 -5.57 -3.88 1.08
C ALA A 75 -5.78 -4.79 2.28
N TYR A 76 -6.20 -4.23 3.42
CA TYR A 76 -6.46 -4.98 4.64
C TYR A 76 -7.57 -6.02 4.47
N LYS A 77 -8.75 -5.61 3.98
CA LYS A 77 -9.89 -6.53 3.77
C LYS A 77 -9.53 -7.63 2.77
N LYS A 78 -8.80 -7.31 1.71
CA LYS A 78 -8.32 -8.28 0.72
C LYS A 78 -7.36 -9.30 1.34
N CYS A 79 -6.35 -8.84 2.09
CA CYS A 79 -5.42 -9.71 2.81
C CYS A 79 -6.16 -10.62 3.81
N LYS A 80 -7.09 -10.06 4.60
CA LYS A 80 -7.88 -10.82 5.59
C LYS A 80 -8.70 -11.94 4.91
N LEU A 81 -9.34 -11.61 3.78
CA LEU A 81 -10.15 -12.54 3.01
C LEU A 81 -9.30 -13.66 2.36
N ASP A 82 -8.15 -13.31 1.77
CA ASP A 82 -7.24 -14.30 1.18
C ASP A 82 -6.57 -15.19 2.24
N ASN A 83 -6.24 -14.62 3.40
CA ASN A 83 -5.73 -15.36 4.54
C ASN A 83 -6.74 -16.40 5.05
N GLY A 84 -8.02 -16.01 5.19
CA GLY A 84 -9.10 -16.93 5.57
C GLY A 84 -9.31 -18.06 4.57
N ARG A 85 -9.32 -17.75 3.27
CA ARG A 85 -9.44 -18.77 2.21
C ARG A 85 -8.26 -19.75 2.19
N SER A 86 -7.06 -19.25 2.45
CA SER A 86 -5.84 -20.08 2.49
C SER A 86 -5.90 -21.07 3.65
N PHE A 87 -6.36 -20.62 4.82
CA PHE A 87 -6.59 -21.48 5.98
C PHE A 87 -7.65 -22.57 5.73
N GLU A 88 -8.75 -22.23 5.05
CA GLU A 88 -9.80 -23.20 4.68
C GLU A 88 -9.33 -24.23 3.65
N THR A 89 -8.50 -23.81 2.68
CA THR A 89 -8.05 -24.67 1.58
C THR A 89 -6.86 -25.55 1.98
N SER A 90 -6.01 -25.08 2.88
CA SER A 90 -4.77 -25.76 3.30
C SER A 90 -4.44 -25.38 4.74
N GLN A 91 -4.84 -26.24 5.69
CA GLN A 91 -4.58 -26.02 7.12
C GLN A 91 -3.07 -25.88 7.45
N ASP A 92 -2.20 -26.53 6.67
CA ASP A 92 -0.73 -26.47 6.81
C ASP A 92 -0.07 -25.35 5.99
N GLY A 93 -0.84 -24.50 5.31
CA GLY A 93 -0.31 -23.36 4.59
C GLY A 93 0.12 -22.23 5.53
N PRO A 94 1.12 -21.40 5.15
CA PRO A 94 1.45 -20.21 5.92
C PRO A 94 0.24 -19.27 5.97
N HIS A 95 -0.11 -18.82 7.16
CA HIS A 95 -1.22 -17.90 7.39
C HIS A 95 -0.90 -16.94 8.54
N VAL A 96 -1.51 -15.77 8.50
CA VAL A 96 -1.44 -14.79 9.58
C VAL A 96 -2.47 -15.15 10.64
N PHE A 97 -1.99 -15.45 11.85
CA PHE A 97 -2.82 -15.60 13.04
C PHE A 97 -2.67 -14.35 13.93
N LEU A 98 -3.75 -13.95 14.59
CA LEU A 98 -3.76 -12.80 15.49
C LEU A 98 -4.16 -13.23 16.89
N GLU A 99 -3.27 -12.97 17.85
CA GLU A 99 -3.57 -13.08 19.27
C GLU A 99 -3.40 -11.70 19.93
N PHE A 100 -4.47 -11.20 20.54
CA PHE A 100 -4.41 -9.97 21.31
C PHE A 100 -4.06 -10.26 22.77
N CYS A 101 -3.17 -9.47 23.34
CA CYS A 101 -2.85 -9.55 24.76
C CYS A 101 -4.10 -9.28 25.62
N LYS A 102 -4.18 -9.97 26.77
CA LYS A 102 -5.19 -9.68 27.79
C LYS A 102 -4.77 -8.46 28.61
N TYR A 103 -5.32 -7.30 28.29
CA TYR A 103 -5.05 -6.07 29.03
C TYR A 103 -5.90 -5.99 30.30
N THR A 104 -5.26 -6.01 31.47
CA THR A 104 -5.92 -5.98 32.79
C THR A 104 -5.62 -4.68 33.56
N GLY A 105 -6.42 -4.41 34.60
CA GLY A 105 -6.22 -3.28 35.49
C GLY A 105 -6.31 -1.92 34.77
N ARG A 106 -5.36 -1.02 35.05
CA ARG A 106 -5.36 0.34 34.48
C ARG A 106 -5.14 0.39 32.97
N LEU A 107 -4.58 -0.66 32.36
CA LEU A 107 -4.36 -0.68 30.90
C LEU A 107 -5.64 -0.86 30.12
N GLN A 108 -6.66 -1.50 30.71
CA GLN A 108 -7.93 -1.76 30.04
C GLN A 108 -8.64 -0.48 29.60
N SER A 109 -8.51 0.62 30.37
CA SER A 109 -9.10 1.92 30.01
C SER A 109 -8.41 2.63 28.83
N TYR A 110 -7.25 2.13 28.39
CA TYR A 110 -6.52 2.66 27.23
C TYR A 110 -6.69 1.77 25.99
N VAL A 111 -7.50 0.72 26.06
CA VAL A 111 -7.73 -0.22 24.96
C VAL A 111 -9.15 -0.10 24.47
N ASP A 112 -9.28 0.36 23.23
CA ASP A 112 -10.56 0.40 22.52
C ASP A 112 -10.79 -0.91 21.78
N TYR A 113 -11.88 -1.61 22.12
CA TYR A 113 -12.34 -2.78 21.37
C TYR A 113 -13.36 -2.34 20.32
N ARG A 114 -13.20 -2.80 19.09
CA ARG A 114 -14.22 -2.66 18.07
C ARG A 114 -14.62 -4.01 17.49
N PRO A 115 -15.93 -4.26 17.31
CA PRO A 115 -16.37 -5.45 16.63
C PRO A 115 -15.84 -5.44 15.19
N CYS A 116 -15.33 -6.58 14.75
CA CYS A 116 -15.10 -6.81 13.33
C CYS A 116 -16.46 -6.94 12.66
N THR A 117 -17.07 -5.82 12.28
CA THR A 117 -18.27 -5.84 11.45
C THR A 117 -17.82 -6.20 10.04
N ASP A 118 -17.88 -7.48 9.71
CA ASP A 118 -17.90 -7.88 8.30
C ASP A 118 -19.17 -7.26 7.71
N SER A 119 -19.01 -6.46 6.65
CA SER A 119 -20.09 -5.68 6.04
C SER A 119 -21.09 -6.64 5.39
N HIS A 120 -21.94 -7.25 6.21
CA HIS A 120 -23.07 -8.07 5.79
C HIS A 120 -24.30 -7.19 5.64
N ASP A 121 -24.18 -6.08 4.92
CA ASP A 121 -25.39 -5.36 4.54
C ASP A 121 -26.09 -6.15 3.44
N ARG A 122 -27.23 -6.73 3.82
CA ARG A 122 -28.18 -7.43 2.95
C ARG A 122 -28.97 -6.43 2.08
N ASP A 123 -28.31 -5.40 1.55
CA ASP A 123 -28.97 -4.43 0.69
C ASP A 123 -28.66 -4.67 -0.78
N LYS A 124 -29.74 -4.67 -1.56
CA LYS A 124 -29.83 -5.25 -2.89
C LYS A 124 -29.13 -4.35 -3.91
N SER A 125 -28.17 -4.94 -4.63
CA SER A 125 -27.76 -4.54 -5.99
C SER A 125 -27.73 -3.03 -6.29
N LEU A 126 -26.91 -2.27 -5.56
CA LEU A 126 -26.41 -0.98 -6.05
C LEU A 126 -25.08 -1.23 -6.74
N ASN A 127 -24.92 -0.74 -7.97
CA ASN A 127 -23.64 -0.75 -8.67
C ASN A 127 -22.55 -0.12 -7.79
N ILE A 128 -21.33 -0.64 -7.84
CA ILE A 128 -20.20 -0.07 -7.08
C ILE A 128 -19.87 1.34 -7.57
N CYS A 129 -19.48 2.22 -6.64
CA CYS A 129 -18.94 3.52 -7.00
C CYS A 129 -17.56 3.34 -7.62
N VAL A 130 -17.41 3.63 -8.92
CA VAL A 130 -16.13 3.49 -9.64
C VAL A 130 -15.03 4.33 -8.99
N GLN A 131 -15.34 5.55 -8.58
CA GLN A 131 -14.37 6.45 -7.96
C GLN A 131 -13.87 5.91 -6.60
N PHE A 132 -14.79 5.48 -5.74
CA PHE A 132 -14.43 4.91 -4.45
C PHE A 132 -13.69 3.58 -4.63
N SER A 133 -14.14 2.73 -5.56
CA SER A 133 -13.49 1.46 -5.89
C SER A 133 -12.03 1.63 -6.31
N ALA A 134 -11.72 2.68 -7.07
CA ALA A 134 -10.35 2.92 -7.52
C ALA A 134 -9.46 3.55 -6.44
N TYR A 135 -10.00 4.47 -5.62
CA TYR A 135 -9.17 5.36 -4.79
C TYR A 135 -9.47 5.34 -3.29
N GLY A 136 -10.54 4.67 -2.84
CA GLY A 136 -11.00 4.70 -1.45
C GLY A 136 -11.61 6.04 -1.03
N TRP A 137 -11.90 6.93 -1.98
CA TRP A 137 -12.51 8.23 -1.73
C TRP A 137 -13.53 8.59 -2.81
N CYS A 138 -14.60 9.27 -2.41
CA CYS A 138 -15.66 9.73 -3.29
C CYS A 138 -16.12 11.14 -2.88
N PRO A 139 -16.25 12.08 -3.82
CA PRO A 139 -16.68 13.45 -3.53
C PRO A 139 -18.10 13.52 -2.95
N SER A 140 -18.96 12.56 -3.30
CA SER A 140 -20.33 12.47 -2.78
C SER A 140 -20.39 11.90 -1.36
N GLY A 141 -19.31 11.29 -0.86
CA GLY A 141 -19.21 10.74 0.48
C GLY A 141 -20.40 9.84 0.85
N ALA A 142 -20.98 10.06 2.04
CA ALA A 142 -22.15 9.32 2.54
C ALA A 142 -23.45 9.55 1.73
N ARG A 143 -23.49 10.55 0.84
CA ARG A 143 -24.62 10.84 -0.05
C ARG A 143 -24.48 10.17 -1.41
N CYS A 144 -23.45 9.36 -1.62
CA CYS A 144 -23.29 8.59 -2.85
C CYS A 144 -24.44 7.58 -3.00
N LEU A 145 -25.04 7.53 -4.18
CA LEU A 145 -26.09 6.55 -4.53
C LEU A 145 -25.52 5.18 -4.92
N MET A 146 -24.21 5.11 -5.12
CA MET A 146 -23.48 3.92 -5.53
C MET A 146 -22.82 3.29 -4.29
N SER A 147 -22.60 1.97 -4.33
CA SER A 147 -22.03 1.27 -3.18
C SER A 147 -20.56 1.64 -2.93
N HIS A 148 -20.23 1.94 -1.68
CA HIS A 148 -18.86 2.07 -1.16
C HIS A 148 -18.43 0.82 -0.36
N ASP A 149 -19.18 -0.27 -0.44
CA ASP A 149 -18.84 -1.49 0.27
C ASP A 149 -17.58 -2.13 -0.34
N THR A 150 -16.47 -2.02 0.40
CA THR A 150 -15.17 -2.58 0.04
C THR A 150 -15.22 -4.09 -0.19
N ASP A 151 -16.06 -4.84 0.53
CA ASP A 151 -16.18 -6.29 0.36
C ASP A 151 -16.86 -6.64 -0.99
N LEU A 152 -17.88 -5.88 -1.38
CA LEU A 152 -18.49 -6.00 -2.72
C LEU A 152 -17.50 -5.63 -3.83
N ILE A 153 -16.74 -4.55 -3.64
CA ILE A 153 -15.72 -4.10 -4.60
C ILE A 153 -14.66 -5.20 -4.81
N ILE A 154 -14.13 -5.77 -3.73
CA ILE A 154 -13.14 -6.86 -3.80
C ILE A 154 -13.70 -8.05 -4.60
N ARG A 155 -14.92 -8.50 -4.30
CA ARG A 155 -15.55 -9.63 -5.02
C ARG A 155 -15.69 -9.34 -6.51
N GLN A 156 -16.15 -8.14 -6.88
CA GLN A 156 -16.32 -7.75 -8.27
C GLN A 156 -14.98 -7.67 -9.03
N ASP A 157 -13.93 -7.18 -8.38
CA ASP A 157 -12.58 -7.12 -8.94
C ASP A 157 -11.99 -8.51 -9.20
N GLU A 158 -12.17 -9.44 -8.25
CA GLU A 158 -11.74 -10.84 -8.40
C GLU A 158 -12.43 -11.51 -9.58
N GLN A 159 -13.76 -11.41 -9.66
CA GLN A 159 -14.54 -11.96 -10.76
C GLN A 159 -14.09 -11.37 -12.10
N SER A 160 -13.92 -10.04 -12.16
CA SER A 160 -13.44 -9.35 -13.36
C SER A 160 -12.04 -9.81 -13.79
N LYS A 161 -11.13 -10.02 -12.83
CA LYS A 161 -9.78 -10.56 -13.09
C LYS A 161 -9.84 -12.00 -13.60
N GLU A 162 -10.68 -12.84 -12.99
CA GLU A 162 -10.82 -14.24 -13.38
C GLU A 162 -11.43 -14.39 -14.78
N ASP A 163 -12.45 -13.59 -15.11
CA ASP A 163 -13.07 -13.58 -16.43
C ASP A 163 -12.11 -13.13 -17.53
N LYS A 164 -11.31 -12.08 -17.26
CA LYS A 164 -10.22 -11.65 -18.15
C LYS A 164 -9.21 -12.79 -18.36
N ARG A 165 -8.86 -13.53 -17.31
CA ARG A 165 -7.95 -14.70 -17.40
C ARG A 165 -8.57 -15.84 -18.22
N LYS A 166 -9.82 -16.20 -17.98
CA LYS A 166 -10.57 -17.22 -18.75
C LYS A 166 -10.67 -16.84 -20.23
N LYS A 167 -10.98 -15.59 -20.54
CA LYS A 167 -11.04 -15.06 -21.92
C LYS A 167 -9.68 -15.14 -22.63
N ARG A 168 -8.58 -14.79 -21.94
CA ARG A 168 -7.21 -14.93 -22.48
C ARG A 168 -6.86 -16.39 -22.77
N LYS A 169 -7.16 -17.32 -21.86
CA LYS A 169 -6.94 -18.77 -22.05
C LYS A 169 -7.70 -19.31 -23.27
N ARG A 170 -8.99 -18.95 -23.42
CA ARG A 170 -9.81 -19.35 -24.58
C ARG A 170 -9.24 -18.82 -25.91
N ARG A 171 -8.76 -17.57 -25.93
CA ARG A 171 -8.12 -16.97 -27.11
C ARG A 171 -6.80 -17.67 -27.48
N LYS A 172 -5.99 -18.04 -26.49
CA LYS A 172 -4.73 -18.79 -26.70
C LYS A 172 -5.01 -20.14 -27.33
N LYS A 173 -5.94 -20.92 -26.76
CA LYS A 173 -6.34 -22.24 -27.28
C LYS A 173 -6.87 -22.17 -28.72
N LYS A 174 -7.68 -21.15 -29.04
CA LYS A 174 -8.17 -20.95 -30.41
C LYS A 174 -7.05 -20.59 -31.40
N LYS A 175 -5.98 -19.93 -30.95
CA LYS A 175 -4.82 -19.63 -31.79
C LYS A 175 -3.96 -20.88 -32.00
N GLU A 176 -3.75 -21.67 -30.95
CA GLU A 176 -3.02 -22.96 -31.01
C GLU A 176 -3.72 -23.95 -31.95
N MET A 177 -5.04 -24.13 -31.83
CA MET A 177 -5.81 -25.01 -32.75
C MET A 177 -5.75 -24.57 -34.21
N LYS A 178 -5.72 -23.26 -34.49
CA LYS A 178 -5.59 -22.75 -35.86
C LYS A 178 -4.19 -22.96 -36.43
N GLN A 179 -3.15 -22.85 -35.60
CA GLN A 179 -1.78 -23.13 -36.02
C GLN A 179 -1.57 -24.63 -36.26
N GLU A 180 -2.17 -25.50 -35.44
CA GLU A 180 -2.17 -26.94 -35.67
C GLU A 180 -2.95 -27.33 -36.94
N GLU A 181 -4.08 -26.66 -37.25
CA GLU A 181 -4.82 -26.87 -38.51
C GLU A 181 -4.00 -26.39 -39.74
N GLU A 182 -3.32 -25.24 -39.66
CA GLU A 182 -2.46 -24.72 -40.74
C GLU A 182 -1.18 -25.57 -40.94
N GLU A 183 -0.57 -26.12 -39.87
CA GLU A 183 0.59 -27.02 -39.97
C GLU A 183 0.22 -28.42 -40.50
N VAL A 184 -1.01 -28.88 -40.30
CA VAL A 184 -1.51 -30.14 -40.87
C VAL A 184 -1.92 -29.99 -42.34
N GLU A 185 -2.29 -28.79 -42.78
CA GLU A 185 -2.67 -28.51 -44.18
C GLU A 185 -1.45 -28.27 -45.11
N ASP A 186 -0.27 -27.88 -44.58
CA ASP A 186 0.97 -27.70 -45.36
C ASP A 186 1.83 -28.99 -45.47
N GLY A 187 1.28 -30.13 -45.05
CA GLY A 187 1.91 -31.45 -45.05
C GLY A 187 1.92 -32.17 -46.41
N MET A 188 2.28 -31.49 -47.51
CA MET A 188 2.62 -32.17 -48.77
C MET A 188 3.87 -31.53 -49.43
N PRO A 189 5.00 -32.25 -49.56
CA PRO A 189 6.29 -31.64 -49.89
C PRO A 189 6.39 -31.33 -51.39
N GLN A 190 6.85 -30.12 -51.71
CA GLN A 190 7.50 -29.85 -53.00
C GLN A 190 8.94 -29.37 -52.76
N ASP A 191 9.87 -30.22 -53.18
CA ASP A 191 11.30 -29.96 -53.27
C ASP A 191 11.62 -28.66 -54.00
N LYS A 192 12.43 -27.78 -53.37
CA LYS A 192 13.67 -27.22 -53.99
C LYS A 192 14.52 -26.41 -53.01
N LYS A 193 15.75 -26.91 -52.89
CA LYS A 193 16.98 -26.48 -52.20
C LYS A 193 17.31 -24.97 -52.05
N ALA A 194 17.88 -24.70 -50.86
CA ALA A 194 19.17 -24.07 -50.53
C ALA A 194 19.29 -22.55 -50.28
N HIS A 195 19.72 -22.20 -49.05
CA HIS A 195 21.06 -21.64 -48.71
C HIS A 195 21.09 -20.38 -47.80
N MET A 196 21.85 -20.53 -46.69
CA MET A 196 22.61 -19.59 -45.82
C MET A 196 21.99 -18.42 -45.03
N GLU A 197 22.46 -18.39 -43.75
CA GLU A 197 22.97 -17.27 -42.90
C GLU A 197 22.05 -16.04 -42.68
N ASP A 198 21.99 -15.33 -41.56
CA ASP A 198 22.87 -15.06 -40.42
C ASP A 198 22.02 -14.45 -39.27
N MET A 199 22.64 -14.27 -38.10
CA MET A 199 22.26 -13.50 -36.92
C MET A 199 21.55 -12.16 -37.18
N GLY A 200 20.74 -11.72 -36.20
CA GLY A 200 20.46 -10.30 -36.02
C GLY A 200 19.29 -9.99 -35.11
N GLU A 201 19.59 -9.47 -33.91
CA GLU A 201 18.69 -8.67 -33.09
C GLU A 201 18.09 -7.51 -33.91
N GLU A 202 16.83 -7.13 -33.66
CA GLU A 202 16.47 -5.79 -33.16
C GLU A 202 14.95 -5.48 -33.26
N LYS A 203 14.45 -4.89 -32.16
CA LYS A 203 13.54 -3.74 -32.06
C LYS A 203 12.32 -3.65 -32.98
N GLU A 204 11.14 -3.73 -32.36
CA GLU A 204 9.95 -3.02 -32.85
C GLU A 204 10.11 -1.50 -32.66
N LYS A 205 10.34 -0.79 -33.77
CA LYS A 205 9.95 0.62 -33.92
C LYS A 205 8.44 0.70 -34.11
N ARG A 206 7.75 1.51 -33.31
CA ARG A 206 6.51 2.16 -33.75
C ARG A 206 6.83 3.58 -34.20
N LYS A 207 6.42 3.85 -35.45
CA LYS A 207 6.54 5.12 -36.14
C LYS A 207 5.64 6.16 -35.48
N GLU A 208 6.24 7.33 -35.29
CA GLU A 208 5.58 8.63 -35.19
C GLU A 208 4.93 8.95 -36.54
N GLU A 209 3.71 9.49 -36.52
CA GLU A 209 3.18 10.29 -37.61
C GLU A 209 3.18 11.75 -37.15
N GLN A 210 4.07 12.53 -37.75
CA GLN A 210 4.05 13.98 -37.74
C GLN A 210 3.05 14.48 -38.79
N VAL A 211 2.23 15.45 -38.40
CA VAL A 211 1.65 16.43 -39.33
C VAL A 211 2.00 17.81 -38.76
N GLU A 212 2.95 18.48 -39.39
CA GLU A 212 3.28 19.90 -39.16
C GLU A 212 2.22 20.78 -39.85
N VAL A 213 1.53 21.68 -39.13
CA VAL A 213 1.85 23.08 -38.75
C VAL A 213 1.62 24.11 -39.86
N ASN A 214 0.64 24.99 -39.62
CA ASN A 214 0.70 26.47 -39.63
C ASN A 214 -0.76 26.97 -39.51
N GLY A 215 -1.18 27.90 -38.66
CA GLY A 215 -0.51 28.88 -37.80
C GLY A 215 -1.38 30.15 -37.87
N GLU A 216 -1.88 30.64 -36.72
CA GLU A 216 -2.09 32.07 -36.38
C GLU A 216 -3.02 32.27 -35.16
N GLY A 217 -2.45 32.92 -34.12
CA GLY A 217 -3.02 33.98 -33.29
C GLY A 217 -4.31 33.77 -32.47
N SER A 218 -4.19 33.70 -31.14
CA SER A 218 -4.57 34.80 -30.22
C SER A 218 -4.71 34.33 -28.76
N SER A 219 -4.19 35.14 -27.85
CA SER A 219 -4.18 35.03 -26.38
C SER A 219 -5.56 34.86 -25.73
N ALA A 220 -5.60 34.07 -24.65
CA ALA A 220 -6.32 34.41 -23.40
C ALA A 220 -5.94 33.43 -22.27
N GLU A 221 -5.45 33.98 -21.15
CA GLU A 221 -5.32 33.29 -19.85
C GLU A 221 -6.71 32.90 -19.30
N PRO A 222 -6.75 31.98 -18.33
CA PRO A 222 -7.32 32.40 -17.05
C PRO A 222 -6.53 31.93 -15.83
N GLN A 223 -6.29 32.92 -14.97
CA GLN A 223 -5.85 32.83 -13.59
C GLN A 223 -6.90 32.06 -12.75
N SER A 224 -6.44 31.21 -11.84
CA SER A 224 -7.27 30.71 -10.73
C SER A 224 -6.46 30.79 -9.45
N GLU A 225 -6.82 31.78 -8.64
CA GLU A 225 -6.17 32.16 -7.39
C GLU A 225 -6.21 31.07 -6.32
N CYS A 226 -5.11 31.02 -5.58
CA CYS A 226 -4.93 30.24 -4.37
C CYS A 226 -5.61 30.93 -3.18
N ALA A 227 -6.76 30.41 -2.73
CA ALA A 227 -7.39 30.87 -1.49
C ALA A 227 -6.81 30.15 -0.27
N LYS A 228 -6.08 30.92 0.55
CA LYS A 228 -5.70 30.59 1.93
C LYS A 228 -6.97 30.38 2.75
N ASN A 229 -7.10 29.26 3.46
CA ASN A 229 -8.04 29.16 4.58
C ASN A 229 -7.32 28.73 5.85
N GLN A 230 -7.27 29.69 6.77
CA GLN A 230 -6.92 29.56 8.17
C GLN A 230 -7.98 28.69 8.85
N CYS A 231 -7.54 27.77 9.73
CA CYS A 231 -8.44 27.05 10.61
C CYS A 231 -8.52 27.81 11.93
N SER A 232 -9.62 28.50 12.16
CA SER A 232 -10.03 29.02 13.47
C SER A 232 -10.84 27.95 14.20
N ASP A 233 -10.46 27.72 15.46
CA ASP A 233 -11.23 26.97 16.46
C ASP A 233 -12.66 27.52 16.61
N PRO A 234 -13.64 26.65 16.90
CA PRO A 234 -14.78 27.02 17.71
C PRO A 234 -14.82 26.18 19.00
N GLN A 235 -14.50 26.83 20.12
CA GLN A 235 -15.10 26.49 21.40
C GLN A 235 -16.58 26.90 21.37
N THR A 236 -17.50 26.03 21.78
CA THR A 236 -18.66 26.41 22.61
C THR A 236 -19.36 25.19 23.21
N HIS A 237 -19.34 25.14 24.54
CA HIS A 237 -20.44 24.92 25.49
C HIS A 237 -21.47 23.78 25.31
N ASP A 238 -21.44 22.91 26.34
CA ASP A 238 -22.52 22.09 26.88
C ASP A 238 -23.88 22.79 26.94
N VAL A 239 -24.90 22.17 26.34
CA VAL A 239 -26.28 22.15 26.86
C VAL A 239 -26.89 20.77 26.60
N ARG A 240 -27.27 20.10 27.68
CA ARG A 240 -27.94 18.80 27.73
C ARG A 240 -29.46 18.98 27.60
N ASN A 241 -30.12 18.23 26.72
CA ASN A 241 -31.45 17.68 27.01
C ASN A 241 -31.77 16.45 26.13
N PRO A 242 -32.52 15.44 26.66
CA PRO A 242 -32.67 14.14 26.03
C PRO A 242 -33.98 14.04 25.24
N ALA A 243 -33.93 13.48 24.03
CA ALA A 243 -35.10 12.92 23.37
C ALA A 243 -34.69 11.75 22.47
N HIS A 244 -35.33 10.61 22.74
CA HIS A 244 -35.20 9.34 22.05
C HIS A 244 -35.75 9.46 20.62
N GLU A 245 -34.91 9.23 19.62
CA GLU A 245 -35.36 8.73 18.31
C GLU A 245 -34.21 7.95 17.66
N SER A 246 -34.41 6.65 17.56
CA SER A 246 -33.49 5.69 16.95
C SER A 246 -33.47 5.88 15.43
N SER A 247 -32.63 6.79 14.95
CA SER A 247 -32.14 6.72 13.57
C SER A 247 -30.91 5.83 13.56
N GLU A 248 -31.01 4.69 12.88
CA GLU A 248 -29.85 3.90 12.48
C GLU A 248 -28.95 4.82 11.66
N LYS A 249 -27.90 5.33 12.30
CA LYS A 249 -26.86 6.07 11.61
C LYS A 249 -26.25 5.10 10.61
N LYS A 250 -26.46 5.36 9.30
CA LYS A 250 -25.60 4.81 8.24
C LYS A 250 -24.17 4.88 8.73
N VAL A 251 -23.54 3.71 8.84
CA VAL A 251 -22.21 3.54 9.41
C VAL A 251 -21.30 4.62 8.84
N GLU A 252 -20.85 5.53 9.70
CA GLU A 252 -19.86 6.55 9.37
C GLU A 252 -18.60 5.83 8.90
N GLY A 253 -18.43 5.69 7.59
CA GLY A 253 -17.17 5.30 6.95
C GLY A 253 -16.14 6.42 7.04
N GLY A 254 -15.92 6.99 8.23
CA GLY A 254 -15.43 8.36 8.34
C GLY A 254 -14.67 8.76 9.60
N THR A 255 -14.19 7.85 10.43
CA THR A 255 -13.12 8.20 11.39
C THR A 255 -12.01 7.15 11.37
N HIS A 256 -11.10 7.30 10.41
CA HIS A 256 -9.76 6.71 10.45
C HIS A 256 -9.14 7.05 11.80
N ARG A 257 -8.96 6.06 12.67
CA ARG A 257 -8.21 6.24 13.91
C ARG A 257 -6.82 5.68 13.68
N ALA A 258 -5.80 6.45 14.04
CA ALA A 258 -4.40 6.07 13.85
C ALA A 258 -4.07 4.66 14.38
N GLY A 259 -4.68 4.24 15.50
CA GLY A 259 -4.48 2.88 16.04
C GLY A 259 -5.02 1.77 15.12
N PHE A 260 -6.19 1.98 14.50
CA PHE A 260 -6.75 1.02 13.54
C PHE A 260 -5.99 1.06 12.20
N ASP A 261 -5.58 2.23 11.73
CA ASP A 261 -4.77 2.34 10.52
C ASP A 261 -3.40 1.65 10.70
N ALA A 262 -2.76 1.82 11.87
CA ALA A 262 -1.54 1.12 12.21
C ALA A 262 -1.73 -0.40 12.27
N PHE A 263 -2.83 -0.88 12.86
CA PHE A 263 -3.18 -2.30 12.87
C PHE A 263 -3.39 -2.86 11.45
N MET A 264 -4.20 -2.19 10.62
CA MET A 264 -4.43 -2.59 9.22
C MET A 264 -3.12 -2.62 8.43
N THR A 265 -2.27 -1.61 8.63
CA THR A 265 -0.94 -1.53 8.00
C THR A 265 -0.06 -2.71 8.42
N GLY A 266 0.00 -3.00 9.73
CA GLY A 266 0.76 -4.13 10.27
C GLY A 266 0.26 -5.48 9.73
N TYR A 267 -1.06 -5.67 9.64
CA TYR A 267 -1.66 -6.89 9.09
C TYR A 267 -1.30 -7.08 7.61
N VAL A 268 -1.41 -6.02 6.79
CA VAL A 268 -1.03 -6.08 5.37
C VAL A 268 0.43 -6.47 5.21
N PHE A 269 1.32 -5.92 6.04
CA PHE A 269 2.74 -6.26 6.03
C PHE A 269 3.01 -7.71 6.45
N ALA A 270 2.36 -8.19 7.52
CA ALA A 270 2.47 -9.58 7.95
C ALA A 270 2.02 -10.55 6.85
N TYR A 271 0.88 -10.26 6.22
CA TYR A 271 0.37 -11.04 5.10
C TYR A 271 1.34 -11.01 3.91
N ALA A 272 1.82 -9.84 3.50
CA ALA A 272 2.78 -9.73 2.39
C ALA A 272 4.08 -10.52 2.66
N SER A 273 4.51 -10.58 3.92
CA SER A 273 5.74 -11.28 4.32
C SER A 273 5.62 -12.80 4.14
N ILE A 274 4.47 -13.39 4.47
CA ILE A 274 4.26 -14.84 4.34
C ILE A 274 4.05 -15.31 2.89
N GLN A 275 3.74 -14.40 1.96
CA GLN A 275 3.59 -14.73 0.54
C GLN A 275 4.94 -14.96 -0.16
N ASN A 276 6.07 -14.58 0.46
CA ASN A 276 7.39 -14.87 -0.06
C ASN A 276 7.86 -16.25 0.41
N ALA A 277 8.11 -17.15 -0.54
CA ALA A 277 8.42 -18.56 -0.29
C ALA A 277 9.64 -18.79 0.63
N ASP A 278 10.55 -17.82 0.70
CA ASP A 278 11.81 -17.95 1.45
C ASP A 278 11.75 -17.31 2.85
N GLY A 279 10.58 -16.82 3.30
CA GLY A 279 10.44 -16.11 4.58
C GLY A 279 11.26 -14.81 4.67
N THR A 280 11.88 -14.40 3.57
CA THR A 280 12.65 -13.16 3.47
C THR A 280 11.69 -11.98 3.39
N LEU A 281 12.04 -10.89 4.07
CA LEU A 281 11.29 -9.64 4.02
C LEU A 281 11.02 -9.25 2.56
N PRO A 282 9.81 -8.73 2.25
CA PRO A 282 9.42 -8.52 0.88
C PRO A 282 10.41 -7.62 0.12
N ALA A 283 10.57 -7.85 -1.17
CA ALA A 283 11.49 -7.12 -2.06
C ALA A 283 11.26 -5.59 -2.07
N CYS A 284 10.22 -5.11 -1.39
CA CYS A 284 9.88 -3.74 -1.11
C CYS A 284 10.65 -3.08 0.04
N THR A 285 11.61 -3.75 0.68
CA THR A 285 12.48 -3.11 1.67
C THR A 285 13.05 -1.79 1.11
N ASN A 286 12.88 -0.72 1.87
CA ASN A 286 13.34 0.63 1.56
C ASN A 286 12.80 1.22 0.24
N LYS A 287 11.62 0.76 -0.21
CA LYS A 287 10.91 1.32 -1.36
C LYS A 287 9.63 2.01 -0.90
N LEU A 288 9.66 3.35 -0.89
CA LEU A 288 8.50 4.17 -0.54
C LEU A 288 7.64 4.41 -1.77
N TYR A 289 6.32 4.30 -1.59
CA TYR A 289 5.36 4.56 -2.65
C TYR A 289 5.34 6.06 -3.00
N LEU A 290 5.25 6.37 -4.30
CA LEU A 290 5.13 7.74 -4.81
C LEU A 290 3.87 7.85 -5.67
N SER A 291 2.82 8.45 -5.12
CA SER A 291 1.58 8.71 -5.85
C SER A 291 1.85 9.44 -7.16
N GLY A 292 1.36 8.87 -8.27
CA GLY A 292 1.53 9.43 -9.62
C GLY A 292 2.86 9.10 -10.29
N LYS A 293 3.73 8.27 -9.68
CA LYS A 293 4.97 7.80 -10.30
C LYS A 293 5.01 6.27 -10.39
N SER A 294 5.62 5.76 -11.45
CA SER A 294 5.81 4.32 -11.68
C SER A 294 7.03 3.73 -10.97
N VAL A 295 7.82 4.57 -10.30
CA VAL A 295 9.04 4.19 -9.60
C VAL A 295 8.96 4.61 -8.13
N PRO A 296 9.45 3.77 -7.19
CA PRO A 296 9.47 4.13 -5.79
C PRO A 296 10.61 5.11 -5.47
N LEU A 297 10.49 5.80 -4.34
CA LEU A 297 11.64 6.44 -3.71
C LEU A 297 12.44 5.38 -2.97
N HIS A 298 13.70 5.20 -3.38
CA HIS A 298 14.61 4.28 -2.71
C HIS A 298 15.27 4.98 -1.50
N VAL A 299 15.07 4.41 -0.31
CA VAL A 299 15.71 4.87 0.93
C VAL A 299 17.04 4.15 1.08
N ALA A 300 18.10 4.75 0.57
CA ALA A 300 19.43 4.18 0.63
C ALA A 300 20.48 5.26 0.88
N LYS A 301 21.59 4.86 1.50
CA LYS A 301 22.76 5.72 1.62
C LYS A 301 23.42 5.86 0.24
N SER A 302 23.40 7.07 -0.29
CA SER A 302 24.14 7.40 -1.51
C SER A 302 25.61 7.67 -1.20
N THR A 303 26.52 7.25 -2.08
CA THR A 303 27.95 7.61 -2.02
C THR A 303 28.19 9.11 -2.16
N PHE A 304 27.27 9.82 -2.82
CA PHE A 304 27.37 11.26 -3.08
C PHE A 304 26.66 12.12 -2.03
N SER A 305 25.87 11.52 -1.14
CA SER A 305 25.09 12.24 -0.13
C SER A 305 25.59 11.95 1.27
N LYS A 306 26.01 13.01 1.97
CA LYS A 306 26.38 12.93 3.38
C LYS A 306 25.14 13.08 4.26
N SER A 307 25.15 12.42 5.41
CA SER A 307 24.16 12.57 6.46
C SER A 307 24.16 13.99 7.01
N SER A 308 23.01 14.45 7.54
CA SER A 308 22.94 15.78 8.14
C SER A 308 23.75 15.84 9.44
N ARG A 309 24.33 17.01 9.77
CA ARG A 309 25.12 17.17 11.01
C ARG A 309 24.29 16.86 12.26
N ALA A 310 23.05 17.33 12.27
CA ALA A 310 22.11 17.06 13.36
C ALA A 310 21.80 15.56 13.49
N HIS A 311 21.65 14.85 12.37
CA HIS A 311 21.47 13.39 12.37
C HIS A 311 22.66 12.68 13.01
N VAL A 312 23.89 13.00 12.57
CA VAL A 312 25.11 12.35 13.10
C VAL A 312 25.21 12.49 14.62
N THR A 313 25.03 13.71 15.15
CA THR A 313 25.08 13.96 16.60
C THR A 313 23.97 13.22 17.34
N LYS A 314 22.75 13.16 16.78
CA LYS A 314 21.63 12.45 17.43
C LYS A 314 21.82 10.95 17.44
N MET A 315 22.21 10.35 16.32
CA MET A 315 22.42 8.89 16.26
C MET A 315 23.53 8.44 17.20
N GLU A 316 24.58 9.25 17.38
CA GLU A 316 25.62 9.01 18.39
C GLU A 316 25.01 8.95 19.80
N GLN A 317 24.08 9.83 20.16
CA GLN A 317 23.40 9.80 21.47
C GLN A 317 22.43 8.63 21.61
N VAL A 318 21.62 8.37 20.58
CA VAL A 318 20.61 7.30 20.56
C VAL A 318 21.27 5.94 20.76
N TRP A 319 22.41 5.70 20.11
CA TRP A 319 23.12 4.41 20.15
C TRP A 319 24.23 4.31 21.21
N ARG A 320 24.77 5.42 21.73
CA ARG A 320 25.73 5.37 22.86
C ARG A 320 25.10 4.96 24.18
N THR A 321 23.82 5.24 24.38
CA THR A 321 23.08 4.95 25.62
C THR A 321 22.67 3.47 25.75
N ARG A 322 23.41 2.55 25.11
CA ARG A 322 23.33 1.11 25.37
C ARG A 322 23.63 0.86 26.86
N LEU A 323 22.60 0.80 27.69
CA LEU A 323 22.70 0.14 28.98
C LEU A 323 23.22 -1.28 28.71
N PRO A 324 24.18 -1.80 29.50
CA PRO A 324 24.56 -3.20 29.37
C PRO A 324 23.29 -4.05 29.51
N LYS A 325 23.10 -4.99 28.58
CA LYS A 325 22.05 -6.00 28.67
C LYS A 325 22.17 -6.63 30.04
N ALA A 326 21.25 -6.32 30.94
CA ALA A 326 21.02 -7.17 32.09
C ALA A 326 20.41 -8.44 31.52
N ASP A 327 21.10 -9.56 31.72
CA ASP A 327 20.57 -10.90 31.49
C ASP A 327 19.28 -11.05 32.30
N MET A 328 18.15 -10.76 31.67
CA MET A 328 16.85 -11.30 32.06
C MET A 328 16.56 -12.43 31.07
N GLU A 329 17.05 -13.61 31.42
CA GLU A 329 16.44 -14.87 31.00
C GLU A 329 14.96 -14.82 31.38
N LEU A 330 14.12 -14.51 30.40
CA LEU A 330 12.72 -14.90 30.40
C LEU A 330 12.58 -15.90 29.26
N GLU A 331 12.69 -17.18 29.63
CA GLU A 331 12.14 -18.28 28.86
C GLU A 331 10.68 -17.96 28.52
N GLY A 332 10.39 -17.90 27.23
CA GLY A 332 9.08 -17.56 26.73
C GLY A 332 9.11 -17.52 25.21
N ASN A 333 8.90 -18.69 24.62
CA ASN A 333 8.94 -18.96 23.18
C ASN A 333 8.36 -17.82 22.33
N VAL A 334 9.19 -17.28 21.46
CA VAL A 334 8.76 -16.50 20.30
C VAL A 334 8.24 -17.51 19.27
N VAL A 335 6.93 -17.66 19.20
CA VAL A 335 6.25 -18.17 18.01
C VAL A 335 6.00 -16.94 17.13
N LEU A 336 6.60 -16.94 15.94
CA LEU A 336 6.33 -15.95 14.89
C LEU A 336 4.95 -16.16 14.28
#